data_AF-A0A1Q9PHB9-F1
#
_entry.id   AF-A0A1Q9PHB9-F1
#
_cell.length_a   1.000
_cell.length_b   1.000
_cell.length_c   1.000
_cell.angle_alpha   90.00
_cell.angle_beta   90.00
_cell.angle_gamma   90.00
#
_symmetry.space_group_name_H-M   'P 1'
#
loop_
_entity.id
_entity.type
_entity.pdbx_description
1 polymer ?
#
loop_
_entity_poly.entity_id
_entity_poly.type
_entity_poly.pdbx_seq_one_letter_code
_entity_poly.pdbx_strand_id
1 'polypeptide(L)'
;MFLSNAKKSIQFSRKNIHVAFGKLFFYFNIYKTMFKEVLFIAKRKWSKEEDQYLLNNLDKKTRRVIAAELNRSYDAINARVQKHFPSNEIGGIWTKERVEYLKKHGNTKSAAELADYMNMKLSTVYKKLRQLGLDYWVATGERWEDIELQYLIDNYNKKSYYEIGRYLGKTKSAVEQKARNERLEKSRNFSPWSNEELQILKKSIEEGKHYEEIGNLIDRTHAAIIRKAHDLGLVDSKDFIYTKLNKEKELFIIENASTMTDLELAQLLNISEKGVAEARKRNGIFKHGGLHRAESNLQCTVKDLLVKEKYDFVYNQPFGEFIPDFINHDKKVVIEVNGDYWHCNPTVYKKPKDDKQIRHILTDHSKKCFYLSNGYLLIILWEYDLIHNNDIVVKKLNSLLNAVFNGTINNNQRAKALESYNWCQYK
;
A
#
# COMPACT_ATOMS: atom_id res chain seq x y z
N MET A 1 -54.12 -23.56 -37.83
CA MET A 1 -53.43 -23.81 -36.54
C MET A 1 -52.13 -23.01 -36.35
N PHE A 2 -51.41 -22.60 -37.41
CA PHE A 2 -50.11 -21.91 -37.28
C PHE A 2 -50.14 -20.41 -36.91
N LEU A 3 -51.25 -19.69 -37.12
CA LEU A 3 -51.33 -18.24 -36.80
C LEU A 3 -51.77 -17.94 -35.35
N SER A 4 -52.25 -18.94 -34.62
CA SER A 4 -52.69 -18.81 -33.21
C SER A 4 -51.52 -18.83 -32.21
N ASN A 5 -50.48 -19.61 -32.51
CA ASN A 5 -49.31 -19.77 -31.63
C ASN A 5 -48.33 -18.59 -31.70
N ALA A 6 -48.26 -17.86 -32.82
CA ALA A 6 -47.41 -16.67 -32.96
C ALA A 6 -47.92 -15.46 -32.16
N LYS A 7 -49.25 -15.32 -31.98
CA LYS A 7 -49.81 -14.22 -31.17
C LYS A 7 -49.58 -14.43 -29.67
N LYS A 8 -49.60 -15.68 -29.17
CA LYS A 8 -49.31 -15.99 -27.76
C LYS A 8 -47.83 -15.83 -27.38
N SER A 9 -46.88 -16.14 -28.28
CA SER A 9 -45.44 -15.95 -27.99
C SER A 9 -45.02 -14.47 -27.97
N ILE A 10 -45.63 -13.63 -28.81
CA ILE A 10 -45.39 -12.17 -28.83
C ILE A 10 -46.02 -11.47 -27.60
N GLN A 11 -47.16 -11.98 -27.10
CA GLN A 11 -47.79 -11.44 -25.88
C GLN A 11 -47.01 -11.81 -24.61
N PHE A 12 -46.37 -12.99 -24.58
CA PHE A 12 -45.53 -13.43 -23.46
C PHE A 12 -44.17 -12.71 -23.40
N SER A 13 -43.61 -12.32 -24.57
CA SER A 13 -42.37 -11.52 -24.61
C SER A 13 -42.63 -10.07 -24.19
N ARG A 14 -43.78 -9.47 -24.54
CA ARG A 14 -44.14 -8.10 -24.12
C ARG A 14 -44.39 -7.95 -22.61
N LYS A 15 -44.97 -8.96 -21.93
CA LYS A 15 -45.17 -8.93 -20.46
C LYS A 15 -43.84 -9.01 -19.69
N ASN A 16 -42.89 -9.83 -20.16
CA ASN A 16 -41.57 -9.95 -19.52
C ASN A 16 -40.65 -8.75 -19.84
N ILE A 17 -40.78 -8.14 -21.02
CA ILE A 17 -40.12 -6.88 -21.34
C ILE A 17 -40.64 -5.75 -20.44
N HIS A 18 -41.95 -5.68 -20.15
CA HIS A 18 -42.48 -4.66 -19.22
C HIS A 18 -42.06 -4.86 -17.76
N VAL A 19 -41.90 -6.11 -17.28
CA VAL A 19 -41.40 -6.39 -15.92
C VAL A 19 -39.90 -6.13 -15.83
N ALA A 20 -39.14 -6.44 -16.89
CA ALA A 20 -37.71 -6.13 -16.99
C ALA A 20 -37.46 -4.62 -17.10
N PHE A 21 -38.21 -3.91 -17.96
CA PHE A 21 -38.17 -2.44 -18.03
C PHE A 21 -38.70 -1.79 -16.75
N GLY A 22 -39.70 -2.35 -16.08
CA GLY A 22 -40.20 -1.84 -14.80
C GLY A 22 -39.16 -1.94 -13.68
N LYS A 23 -38.41 -3.05 -13.61
CA LYS A 23 -37.27 -3.20 -12.69
C LYS A 23 -36.09 -2.34 -13.12
N LEU A 24 -35.78 -2.25 -14.42
CA LEU A 24 -34.75 -1.35 -14.95
C LEU A 24 -35.07 0.10 -14.66
N PHE A 25 -36.34 0.51 -14.74
CA PHE A 25 -36.82 1.88 -14.46
C PHE A 25 -36.88 2.17 -12.96
N PHE A 26 -37.20 1.18 -12.12
CA PHE A 26 -37.15 1.30 -10.66
C PHE A 26 -35.71 1.45 -10.15
N TYR A 27 -34.79 0.60 -10.62
CA TYR A 27 -33.37 0.73 -10.31
C TYR A 27 -32.80 2.01 -10.95
N PHE A 28 -33.11 2.33 -12.20
CA PHE A 28 -32.69 3.58 -12.83
C PHE A 28 -33.22 4.81 -12.09
N ASN A 29 -34.42 4.78 -11.48
CA ASN A 29 -34.91 5.90 -10.66
C ASN A 29 -34.28 5.94 -9.27
N ILE A 30 -34.04 4.81 -8.60
CA ILE A 30 -33.28 4.79 -7.34
C ILE A 30 -31.87 5.30 -7.58
N TYR A 31 -31.19 4.81 -8.63
CA TYR A 31 -29.87 5.27 -9.02
C TYR A 31 -29.92 6.72 -9.52
N LYS A 32 -30.90 7.17 -10.30
CA LYS A 32 -31.01 8.59 -10.72
C LYS A 32 -31.29 9.51 -9.54
N THR A 33 -31.96 9.06 -8.49
CA THR A 33 -32.24 9.84 -7.28
C THR A 33 -31.00 9.88 -6.37
N MET A 34 -30.36 8.73 -6.11
CA MET A 34 -29.07 8.67 -5.41
C MET A 34 -27.97 9.41 -6.18
N PHE A 35 -27.89 9.29 -7.50
CA PHE A 35 -26.91 9.96 -8.34
C PHE A 35 -27.25 11.44 -8.50
N LYS A 36 -28.55 11.84 -8.46
CA LYS A 36 -28.93 13.26 -8.33
C LYS A 36 -28.56 13.82 -6.98
N GLU A 37 -28.78 13.12 -5.87
CA GLU A 37 -28.39 13.56 -4.53
C GLU A 37 -26.86 13.63 -4.40
N VAL A 38 -26.14 12.61 -4.87
CA VAL A 38 -24.67 12.58 -4.93
C VAL A 38 -24.12 13.64 -5.88
N LEU A 39 -24.71 13.84 -7.08
CA LEU A 39 -24.33 14.93 -7.99
C LEU A 39 -24.72 16.31 -7.45
N PHE A 40 -25.82 16.44 -6.71
CA PHE A 40 -26.25 17.69 -6.07
C PHE A 40 -25.30 18.06 -4.94
N ILE A 41 -24.89 17.09 -4.11
CA ILE A 41 -23.86 17.24 -3.08
C ILE A 41 -22.50 17.56 -3.72
N ALA A 42 -22.15 16.92 -4.85
CA ALA A 42 -20.90 17.15 -5.57
C ALA A 42 -20.84 18.48 -6.35
N LYS A 43 -21.99 19.03 -6.79
CA LYS A 43 -22.08 20.31 -7.53
C LYS A 43 -22.44 21.51 -6.65
N ARG A 44 -22.76 21.31 -5.37
CA ARG A 44 -23.05 22.40 -4.43
C ARG A 44 -21.84 23.33 -4.32
N LYS A 45 -21.98 24.59 -4.76
CA LYS A 45 -20.95 25.61 -4.59
C LYS A 45 -20.70 25.83 -3.10
N TRP A 46 -19.45 26.09 -2.74
CA TRP A 46 -19.07 26.43 -1.37
C TRP A 46 -19.60 27.81 -1.00
N SER A 47 -20.25 27.93 0.15
CA SER A 47 -20.69 29.21 0.70
C SER A 47 -19.62 29.84 1.59
N LYS A 48 -19.71 31.15 1.84
CA LYS A 48 -18.78 31.85 2.75
C LYS A 48 -18.94 31.37 4.20
N GLU A 49 -20.16 30.97 4.57
CA GLU A 49 -20.48 30.42 5.88
C GLU A 49 -19.85 29.04 6.07
N GLU A 50 -19.86 28.19 5.03
CA GLU A 50 -19.14 26.91 5.05
C GLU A 50 -17.63 27.13 5.18
N ASP A 51 -17.05 28.10 4.46
CA ASP A 51 -15.63 28.44 4.59
C ASP A 51 -15.29 28.97 6.00
N GLN A 52 -16.14 29.82 6.58
CA GLN A 52 -15.96 30.32 7.95
C GLN A 52 -16.11 29.21 8.99
N TYR A 53 -17.02 28.26 8.76
CA TYR A 53 -17.18 27.10 9.60
C TYR A 53 -15.94 26.21 9.59
N LEU A 54 -15.35 25.98 8.41
CA LEU A 54 -14.07 25.27 8.28
C LEU A 54 -12.98 25.97 9.08
N LEU A 55 -12.79 27.27 8.90
CA LEU A 55 -11.79 28.07 9.64
C LEU A 55 -11.92 27.93 11.16
N ASN A 56 -13.15 27.92 11.68
CA ASN A 56 -13.41 27.92 13.11
C ASN A 56 -13.32 26.54 13.79
N ASN A 57 -13.30 25.45 13.01
CA ASN A 57 -13.43 24.08 13.51
C ASN A 57 -12.30 23.14 13.08
N LEU A 58 -11.45 23.51 12.11
CA LEU A 58 -10.37 22.64 11.61
C LEU A 58 -9.32 22.28 12.67
N ASP A 59 -9.17 23.10 13.71
CA ASP A 59 -8.31 22.88 14.89
C ASP A 59 -9.00 22.11 16.02
N LYS A 60 -10.33 22.09 16.04
CA LYS A 60 -11.16 21.50 17.11
C LYS A 60 -11.74 20.14 16.76
N LYS A 61 -11.98 19.87 15.48
CA LYS A 61 -12.70 18.69 15.00
C LYS A 61 -11.93 17.97 13.90
N THR A 62 -12.09 16.64 13.84
CA THR A 62 -11.53 15.87 12.72
C THR A 62 -12.27 16.20 11.42
N ARG A 63 -11.57 16.13 10.29
CA ARG A 63 -12.17 16.41 8.97
C ARG A 63 -13.36 15.49 8.63
N ARG A 64 -13.41 14.28 9.20
CA ARG A 64 -14.55 13.37 9.06
C ARG A 64 -15.79 13.88 9.79
N VAL A 65 -15.62 14.42 11.00
CA VAL A 65 -16.72 15.03 11.77
C VAL A 65 -17.22 16.27 11.04
N ILE A 66 -16.32 17.14 10.59
CA ILE A 66 -16.67 18.34 9.82
C ILE A 66 -17.39 17.97 8.51
N ALA A 67 -16.97 16.90 7.83
CA ALA A 67 -17.63 16.40 6.62
C ALA A 67 -19.09 16.00 6.88
N ALA A 68 -19.33 15.28 7.98
CA ALA A 68 -20.68 14.91 8.40
C ALA A 68 -21.55 16.13 8.75
N GLU A 69 -21.01 17.09 9.49
CA GLU A 69 -21.72 18.30 9.93
C GLU A 69 -22.07 19.26 8.78
N LEU A 70 -21.19 19.37 7.78
CA LEU A 70 -21.44 20.18 6.59
C LEU A 70 -22.21 19.43 5.49
N ASN A 71 -22.53 18.14 5.72
CA ASN A 71 -23.11 17.24 4.74
C ASN A 71 -22.33 17.24 3.40
N ARG A 72 -21.01 17.09 3.52
CA ARG A 72 -20.04 17.05 2.40
C ARG A 72 -19.26 15.74 2.45
N SER A 73 -18.71 15.31 1.32
CA SER A 73 -17.76 14.19 1.33
C SER A 73 -16.44 14.60 1.99
N TYR A 74 -15.76 13.62 2.61
CA TYR A 74 -14.43 13.81 3.18
C TYR A 74 -13.44 14.37 2.15
N ASP A 75 -13.49 13.89 0.91
CA ASP A 75 -12.62 14.35 -0.17
C ASP A 75 -12.95 15.78 -0.60
N ALA A 76 -14.22 16.19 -0.58
CA ALA A 76 -14.60 17.58 -0.86
C ALA A 76 -14.06 18.53 0.21
N ILE A 77 -14.07 18.12 1.48
CA ILE A 77 -13.47 18.87 2.59
C ILE A 77 -11.95 18.95 2.38
N ASN A 78 -11.28 17.84 2.11
CA ASN A 78 -9.84 17.82 1.85
C ASN A 78 -9.46 18.70 0.66
N ALA A 79 -10.19 18.60 -0.46
CA ALA A 79 -9.94 19.39 -1.65
C ALA A 79 -10.20 20.89 -1.40
N ARG A 80 -11.27 21.24 -0.68
CA ARG A 80 -11.56 22.64 -0.31
C ARG A 80 -10.48 23.19 0.59
N VAL A 81 -10.06 22.42 1.60
CA VAL A 81 -8.97 22.78 2.50
C VAL A 81 -7.67 22.93 1.74
N GLN A 82 -7.28 21.98 0.89
CA GLN A 82 -6.04 22.09 0.13
C GLN A 82 -6.03 23.28 -0.84
N LYS A 83 -7.18 23.63 -1.43
CA LYS A 83 -7.32 24.72 -2.40
C LYS A 83 -7.37 26.11 -1.76
N HIS A 84 -7.98 26.24 -0.57
CA HIS A 84 -8.19 27.54 0.10
C HIS A 84 -7.35 27.73 1.38
N PHE A 85 -6.81 26.64 1.94
CA PHE A 85 -5.99 26.56 3.16
C PHE A 85 -4.77 25.65 2.90
N PRO A 86 -3.81 26.08 2.04
CA PRO A 86 -2.75 25.22 1.52
C PRO A 86 -1.96 24.50 2.62
N SER A 87 -1.52 23.28 2.30
CA SER A 87 -0.94 22.23 3.16
C SER A 87 0.20 22.65 4.11
N ASN A 88 0.75 23.84 3.94
CA ASN A 88 1.81 24.40 4.76
C ASN A 88 1.27 25.01 6.08
N GLU A 89 -0.06 25.09 6.23
CA GLU A 89 -0.77 25.65 7.38
C GLU A 89 -1.52 24.61 8.23
N ILE A 90 -1.34 23.32 7.94
CA ILE A 90 -2.07 22.23 8.60
C ILE A 90 -1.34 21.75 9.88
N GLY A 91 -0.10 22.18 10.10
CA GLY A 91 0.61 22.03 11.37
C GLY A 91 0.20 23.05 12.43
N GLY A 92 -1.09 23.33 12.57
CA GLY A 92 -1.63 24.41 13.40
C GLY A 92 -1.85 25.68 12.58
N ILE A 93 -3.08 26.17 12.58
CA ILE A 93 -3.56 27.27 11.75
C ILE A 93 -2.83 28.57 12.16
N TRP A 94 -2.23 29.27 11.19
CA TRP A 94 -1.62 30.58 11.38
C TRP A 94 -2.66 31.70 11.29
N THR A 95 -3.38 31.95 12.39
CA THR A 95 -4.29 33.10 12.48
C THR A 95 -3.53 34.42 12.39
N LYS A 96 -4.21 35.50 12.02
CA LYS A 96 -3.62 36.86 12.01
C LYS A 96 -2.96 37.19 13.35
N GLU A 97 -3.65 36.88 14.46
CA GLU A 97 -3.16 37.07 15.83
C GLU A 97 -1.87 36.29 16.11
N ARG A 98 -1.77 35.02 15.69
CA ARG A 98 -0.55 34.21 15.87
C ARG A 98 0.62 34.74 15.04
N VAL A 99 0.36 35.22 13.82
CA VAL A 99 1.39 35.84 12.98
C VAL A 99 1.87 37.16 13.57
N GLU A 100 0.98 37.98 14.11
CA GLU A 100 1.34 39.21 14.83
C GLU A 100 2.16 38.91 16.07
N TYR A 101 1.78 37.89 16.83
CA TYR A 101 2.54 37.43 18.00
C TYR A 101 3.95 36.98 17.61
N LEU A 102 4.10 36.21 16.53
CA LEU A 102 5.42 35.83 15.99
C LEU A 102 6.25 37.04 15.59
N LYS A 103 5.69 38.03 14.89
CA LYS A 103 6.42 39.24 14.50
C LYS A 103 6.90 40.04 15.71
N LYS A 104 6.11 40.07 16.77
CA LYS A 104 6.44 40.79 18.01
C LYS A 104 7.50 40.08 18.85
N HIS A 105 7.46 38.76 18.91
CA HIS A 105 8.25 37.96 19.86
C HIS A 105 9.30 37.04 19.23
N GLY A 106 9.34 36.92 17.90
CA GLY A 106 10.21 36.00 17.17
C GLY A 106 11.69 36.20 17.48
N ASN A 107 12.12 37.46 17.60
CA ASN A 107 13.52 37.82 17.87
C ASN A 107 13.89 37.79 19.36
N THR A 108 12.93 37.57 20.27
CA THR A 108 13.15 37.66 21.73
C THR A 108 12.83 36.38 22.49
N LYS A 109 12.09 35.44 21.88
CA LYS A 109 11.73 34.16 22.47
C LYS A 109 12.24 33.00 21.62
N SER A 110 12.55 31.89 22.27
CA SER A 110 12.91 30.66 21.56
C SER A 110 11.72 30.12 20.76
N ALA A 111 12.01 29.38 19.69
CA ALA A 111 10.96 28.69 18.93
C ALA A 111 10.18 27.66 19.78
N ALA A 112 10.79 27.13 20.85
CA ALA A 112 10.14 26.23 21.80
C ALA A 112 9.11 26.96 22.65
N GLU A 113 9.49 28.09 23.27
CA GLU A 113 8.54 28.92 24.05
C GLU A 113 7.38 29.43 23.19
N LEU A 114 7.66 29.80 21.94
CA LEU A 114 6.63 30.20 20.98
C LEU A 114 5.70 29.03 20.62
N ALA A 115 6.25 27.84 20.44
CA ALA A 115 5.49 26.63 20.16
C ALA A 115 4.59 26.22 21.33
N ASP A 116 5.11 26.27 22.55
CA ASP A 116 4.35 25.98 23.77
C ASP A 116 3.22 26.98 23.95
N TYR A 117 3.50 28.28 23.79
CA TYR A 117 2.49 29.34 23.90
C TYR A 117 1.33 29.15 22.90
N MET A 118 1.64 28.70 21.68
CA MET A 118 0.63 28.51 20.63
C MET A 118 0.04 27.09 20.59
N ASN A 119 0.49 26.19 21.48
CA ASN A 119 0.18 24.77 21.47
C ASN A 119 0.39 24.14 20.08
N MET A 120 1.57 24.40 19.50
CA MET A 120 1.95 23.94 18.18
C MET A 120 3.18 23.04 18.27
N LYS A 121 3.38 22.21 17.24
CA LYS A 121 4.65 21.51 17.10
C LYS A 121 5.76 22.55 16.87
N LEU A 122 6.87 22.40 17.61
CA LEU A 122 8.11 23.17 17.40
C LEU A 122 8.50 23.25 15.92
N SER A 123 8.28 22.14 15.20
CA SER A 123 8.60 22.05 13.77
C SER A 123 7.75 22.93 12.86
N THR A 124 6.54 23.29 13.27
CA THR A 124 5.70 24.23 12.52
C THR A 124 6.14 25.67 12.80
N VAL A 125 6.42 26.00 14.06
CA VAL A 125 6.76 27.36 14.48
C VAL A 125 8.07 27.83 13.84
N TYR A 126 9.10 26.98 13.83
CA TYR A 126 10.37 27.33 13.18
C TYR A 126 10.21 27.59 11.67
N LYS A 127 9.38 26.79 10.98
CA LYS A 127 9.14 26.96 9.53
C LYS A 127 8.50 28.31 9.24
N LYS A 128 7.56 28.76 10.09
CA LYS A 128 6.89 30.04 9.91
C LYS A 128 7.78 31.22 10.23
N LEU A 129 8.57 31.15 11.30
CA LEU A 129 9.58 32.19 11.62
C LEU A 129 10.55 32.39 10.45
N ARG A 130 11.02 31.30 9.84
CA ARG A 130 11.88 31.35 8.64
C ARG A 130 11.17 31.99 7.43
N GLN A 131 9.89 31.69 7.21
CA GLN A 131 9.10 32.32 6.14
C GLN A 131 8.91 33.83 6.35
N LEU A 132 8.85 34.26 7.61
CA LEU A 132 8.69 35.66 7.98
C LEU A 132 10.02 36.42 8.03
N GLY A 133 11.15 35.74 7.80
CA GLY A 133 12.49 36.35 7.88
C GLY A 133 12.86 36.81 9.29
N LEU A 134 12.28 36.18 10.32
CA LEU A 134 12.55 36.50 11.71
C LEU A 134 13.70 35.61 12.21
N ASP A 135 14.60 36.19 12.99
CA ASP A 135 15.68 35.45 13.64
C ASP A 135 15.11 34.68 14.83
N TYR A 136 15.43 33.38 14.94
CA TYR A 136 14.95 32.54 16.04
C TYR A 136 15.93 31.40 16.33
N TRP A 137 15.90 30.90 17.58
CA TRP A 137 16.70 29.75 17.99
C TRP A 137 15.81 28.57 18.42
N VAL A 138 16.31 27.36 18.15
CA VAL A 138 15.71 26.11 18.62
C VAL A 138 16.38 25.79 19.96
N ALA A 139 15.62 25.75 21.05
CA ALA A 139 16.13 25.51 22.41
C ALA A 139 16.83 24.13 22.61
N THR A 140 17.03 23.33 21.56
CA THR A 140 17.77 22.07 21.60
C THR A 140 19.25 22.20 21.20
N GLY A 141 19.72 23.41 20.88
CA GLY A 141 21.12 23.67 20.53
C GLY A 141 21.70 24.75 21.43
N GLU A 142 22.52 24.36 22.39
CA GLU A 142 23.39 25.29 23.11
C GLU A 142 24.21 26.12 22.11
N ARG A 143 24.39 27.40 22.43
CA ARG A 143 25.24 28.31 21.65
C ARG A 143 26.65 27.73 21.60
N TRP A 144 27.27 27.74 20.43
CA TRP A 144 28.70 27.45 20.33
C TRP A 144 29.45 28.64 20.91
N GLU A 145 30.12 28.44 22.04
CA GLU A 145 31.02 29.44 22.59
C GLU A 145 32.31 29.51 21.76
N ASP A 146 33.00 30.66 21.80
CA ASP A 146 34.22 30.87 21.01
C ASP A 146 35.29 29.83 21.34
N ILE A 147 35.36 29.38 22.60
CA ILE A 147 36.29 28.33 23.03
C ILE A 147 35.95 26.95 22.45
N GLU A 148 34.67 26.63 22.31
CA GLU A 148 34.21 25.38 21.71
C GLU A 148 34.44 25.37 20.20
N LEU A 149 34.25 26.53 19.56
CA LEU A 149 34.58 26.74 18.15
C LEU A 149 36.08 26.60 17.91
N GLN A 150 36.91 27.22 18.76
CA GLN A 150 38.36 27.08 18.66
C GLN A 150 38.79 25.62 18.82
N TYR A 151 38.23 24.91 19.81
CA TYR A 151 38.51 23.50 19.99
C TYR A 151 38.11 22.66 18.77
N LEU A 152 36.97 22.95 18.14
CA LEU A 152 36.56 22.30 16.89
C LEU A 152 37.56 22.58 15.76
N ILE A 153 37.98 23.83 15.55
CA ILE A 153 38.95 24.23 14.52
C ILE A 153 40.30 23.51 14.73
N ASP A 154 40.73 23.36 15.98
CA ASP A 154 42.02 22.74 16.30
C ASP A 154 42.02 21.22 16.13
N ASN A 155 40.84 20.59 16.20
CA ASN A 155 40.70 19.14 16.30
C ASN A 155 39.88 18.49 15.17
N TYR A 156 39.16 19.23 14.31
CA TYR A 156 38.26 18.63 13.31
C TYR A 156 38.98 17.66 12.36
N ASN A 157 40.26 17.90 12.04
CA ASN A 157 41.09 17.00 11.23
C ASN A 157 41.92 15.98 12.03
N LYS A 158 41.93 16.07 13.37
CA LYS A 158 42.71 15.19 14.26
C LYS A 158 41.86 14.15 14.97
N LYS A 159 40.56 14.42 15.15
CA LYS A 159 39.62 13.61 15.93
C LYS A 159 38.34 13.31 15.15
N SER A 160 37.64 12.27 15.55
CA SER A 160 36.27 12.03 15.08
C SER A 160 35.32 13.14 15.58
N TYR A 161 34.23 13.37 14.84
CA TYR A 161 33.17 14.27 15.34
C TYR A 161 32.48 13.71 16.59
N TYR A 162 32.56 12.40 16.81
CA TYR A 162 32.08 11.77 18.03
C TYR A 162 32.95 12.12 19.24
N GLU A 163 34.27 12.00 19.14
CA GLU A 163 35.20 12.37 20.21
C GLU A 163 35.13 13.87 20.53
N ILE A 164 35.07 14.72 19.51
CA ILE A 164 34.90 16.17 19.68
C ILE A 164 33.56 16.44 20.37
N GLY A 165 32.49 15.76 19.96
CA GLY A 165 31.17 15.88 20.60
C GLY A 165 31.21 15.47 22.08
N ARG A 166 31.82 14.33 22.40
CA ARG A 166 31.97 13.89 23.80
C ARG A 166 32.76 14.88 24.64
N TYR A 167 33.81 15.50 24.09
CA TYR A 167 34.60 16.50 24.79
C TYR A 167 33.82 17.80 25.03
N LEU A 168 33.05 18.25 24.03
CA LEU A 168 32.27 19.49 24.09
C LEU A 168 30.87 19.33 24.72
N GLY A 169 30.49 18.13 25.15
CA GLY A 169 29.11 17.85 25.59
C GLY A 169 28.06 17.94 24.48
N LYS A 170 28.46 17.85 23.20
CA LYS A 170 27.58 18.00 22.03
C LYS A 170 27.39 16.66 21.29
N THR A 171 26.29 16.54 20.54
CA THR A 171 26.08 15.36 19.68
C THR A 171 27.01 15.39 18.46
N LYS A 172 27.40 14.22 17.94
CA LYS A 172 28.19 14.09 16.69
C LYS A 172 27.61 14.94 15.55
N SER A 173 26.29 14.91 15.38
CA SER A 173 25.60 15.63 14.30
C SER A 173 25.67 17.15 14.49
N ALA A 174 25.60 17.66 15.73
CA ALA A 174 25.77 19.09 16.00
C ALA A 174 27.19 19.56 15.67
N VAL A 175 28.20 18.75 16.00
CA VAL A 175 29.61 19.01 15.65
C VAL A 175 29.82 19.00 14.14
N GLU A 176 29.32 17.97 13.45
CA GLU A 176 29.40 17.86 11.98
C GLU A 176 28.71 19.03 11.28
N GLN A 177 27.54 19.42 11.75
CA GLN A 177 26.78 20.56 11.22
C GLN A 177 27.50 21.89 11.44
N LYS A 178 28.13 22.08 12.60
CA LYS A 178 28.95 23.28 12.88
C LYS A 178 30.19 23.30 12.00
N ALA A 179 30.95 22.21 11.91
CA ALA A 179 32.13 22.11 11.04
C ALA A 179 31.79 22.46 9.59
N ARG A 180 30.65 21.97 9.09
CA ARG A 180 30.16 22.27 7.73
C ARG A 180 29.82 23.75 7.54
N ASN A 181 29.17 24.38 8.52
CA ASN A 181 28.83 25.81 8.45
C ASN A 181 30.09 26.70 8.45
N GLU A 182 31.11 26.31 9.20
CA GLU A 182 32.41 26.97 9.27
C GLU A 182 33.35 26.58 8.12
N ARG A 183 32.88 25.79 7.15
CA ARG A 183 33.64 25.31 5.99
C ARG A 183 34.91 24.54 6.37
N LEU A 184 34.89 23.86 7.51
CA LEU A 184 35.96 22.97 7.96
C LEU A 184 35.84 21.63 7.24
N GLU A 185 36.45 21.54 6.06
CA GLU A 185 36.43 20.32 5.25
C GLU A 185 37.40 19.29 5.83
N LYS A 186 36.86 18.16 6.33
CA LYS A 186 37.71 17.00 6.59
C LYS A 186 38.43 16.62 5.31
N SER A 187 39.75 16.41 5.38
CA SER A 187 40.49 15.94 4.21
C SER A 187 39.81 14.68 3.67
N ARG A 188 39.54 14.63 2.36
CA ARG A 188 38.94 13.46 1.69
C ARG A 188 39.86 12.23 1.69
N ASN A 189 41.00 12.31 2.38
CA ASN A 189 41.85 11.17 2.62
C ASN A 189 41.02 10.16 3.39
N PHE A 190 40.66 9.07 2.71
CA PHE A 190 40.33 7.80 3.34
C PHE A 190 41.39 7.60 4.43
N SER A 191 41.02 7.78 5.71
CA SER A 191 41.98 7.59 6.79
C SER A 191 42.58 6.19 6.59
N PRO A 192 43.90 6.05 6.42
CA PRO A 192 44.51 4.73 6.28
C PRO A 192 44.07 3.85 7.46
N TRP A 193 43.85 2.57 7.21
CA TRP A 193 43.52 1.65 8.30
C TRP A 193 44.73 1.52 9.23
N SER A 194 44.59 1.93 10.48
CA SER A 194 45.64 1.77 11.49
C SER A 194 45.79 0.30 11.89
N ASN A 195 46.94 -0.07 12.44
CA ASN A 195 47.14 -1.44 12.93
C ASN A 195 46.16 -1.77 14.06
N GLU A 196 45.86 -0.81 14.92
CA GLU A 196 44.88 -0.94 16.01
C GLU A 196 43.46 -1.15 15.45
N GLU A 197 43.04 -0.37 14.45
CA GLU A 197 41.76 -0.55 13.76
C GLU A 197 41.65 -1.95 13.14
N LEU A 198 42.73 -2.44 12.52
CA LEU A 198 42.78 -3.79 11.94
C LEU A 198 42.68 -4.89 13.00
N GLN A 199 43.31 -4.71 14.16
CA GLN A 199 43.21 -5.66 15.27
C GLN A 199 41.80 -5.68 15.88
N ILE A 200 41.21 -4.50 16.10
CA ILE A 200 39.83 -4.38 16.59
C ILE A 200 38.85 -5.01 15.60
N LEU A 201 39.02 -4.77 14.31
CA LEU A 201 38.20 -5.35 13.25
C LEU A 201 38.26 -6.89 13.27
N LYS A 202 39.46 -7.47 13.24
CA LYS A 202 39.66 -8.93 13.25
C LYS A 202 39.03 -9.58 14.47
N LYS A 203 39.40 -9.08 15.66
CA LYS A 203 38.88 -9.59 16.94
C LYS A 203 37.36 -9.47 17.03
N SER A 204 36.79 -8.35 16.61
CA SER A 204 35.34 -8.13 16.71
C SER A 204 34.55 -9.03 15.76
N ILE A 205 35.11 -9.34 14.58
CA ILE A 205 34.51 -10.29 13.65
C ILE A 205 34.60 -11.72 14.19
N GLU A 206 35.75 -12.12 14.76
CA GLU A 206 35.90 -13.42 15.43
C GLU A 206 34.93 -13.59 16.61
N GLU A 207 34.66 -12.52 17.35
CA GLU A 207 33.66 -12.45 18.43
C GLU A 207 32.21 -12.39 17.91
N GLY A 208 31.99 -12.32 16.60
CA GLY A 208 30.66 -12.29 15.99
C GLY A 208 29.89 -10.97 16.16
N LYS A 209 30.58 -9.86 16.43
CA LYS A 209 29.95 -8.54 16.61
C LYS A 209 29.36 -8.02 15.30
N HIS A 210 28.28 -7.25 15.41
CA HIS A 210 27.63 -6.65 14.25
C HIS A 210 28.48 -5.52 13.65
N TYR A 211 28.54 -5.39 12.32
CA TYR A 211 29.38 -4.39 11.65
C TYR A 211 29.06 -2.94 12.01
N GLU A 212 27.81 -2.64 12.40
CA GLU A 212 27.43 -1.32 12.90
C GLU A 212 28.07 -1.04 14.27
N GLU A 213 28.17 -2.04 15.14
CA GLU A 213 28.87 -1.93 16.43
C GLU A 213 30.37 -1.72 16.20
N ILE A 214 30.95 -2.49 15.27
CA ILE A 214 32.36 -2.33 14.87
C ILE A 214 32.60 -0.93 14.29
N GLY A 215 31.72 -0.47 13.39
CA GLY A 215 31.80 0.86 12.79
C GLY A 215 31.74 1.98 13.82
N ASN A 216 30.91 1.84 14.85
CA ASN A 216 30.86 2.77 15.97
C ASN A 216 32.12 2.73 16.84
N LEU A 217 32.74 1.56 17.02
CA LEU A 217 33.97 1.40 17.80
C LEU A 217 35.20 2.07 17.14
N ILE A 218 35.29 2.02 15.81
CA ILE A 218 36.45 2.55 15.07
C ILE A 218 36.11 3.76 14.16
N ASP A 219 34.95 4.39 14.38
CA ASP A 219 34.39 5.53 13.60
C ASP A 219 34.50 5.35 12.07
N ARG A 220 34.21 4.15 11.60
CA ARG A 220 34.11 3.82 10.18
C ARG A 220 32.65 3.56 9.82
N THR A 221 32.29 3.91 8.59
CA THR A 221 30.95 3.55 8.10
C THR A 221 30.83 2.03 8.01
N HIS A 222 29.60 1.53 8.21
CA HIS A 222 29.24 0.12 8.00
C HIS A 222 29.82 -0.43 6.68
N ALA A 223 29.70 0.33 5.60
CA ALA A 223 30.24 -0.03 4.28
C ALA A 223 31.77 -0.11 4.23
N ALA A 224 32.49 0.73 4.98
CA ALA A 224 33.95 0.69 5.06
C ALA A 224 34.43 -0.54 5.84
N ILE A 225 33.75 -0.88 6.94
CA ILE A 225 34.01 -2.10 7.73
C ILE A 225 33.89 -3.34 6.84
N ILE A 226 32.77 -3.46 6.14
CA ILE A 226 32.46 -4.62 5.29
C ILE A 226 33.49 -4.78 4.17
N ARG A 227 33.81 -3.67 3.49
CA ARG A 227 34.81 -3.70 2.42
C ARG A 227 36.17 -4.11 2.94
N LYS A 228 36.59 -3.58 4.10
CA LYS A 228 37.88 -3.97 4.66
C LYS A 228 37.91 -5.42 5.15
N ALA A 229 36.82 -5.90 5.74
CA ALA A 229 36.71 -7.30 6.14
C ALA A 229 36.84 -8.23 4.93
N HIS A 230 36.21 -7.89 3.81
CA HIS A 230 36.32 -8.61 2.56
C HIS A 230 37.75 -8.56 1.98
N ASP A 231 38.36 -7.37 1.93
CA ASP A 231 39.74 -7.19 1.43
C ASP A 231 40.77 -7.98 2.25
N LEU A 232 40.47 -8.24 3.52
CA LEU A 232 41.29 -9.04 4.43
C LEU A 232 40.93 -10.53 4.42
N GLY A 233 39.94 -10.95 3.63
CA GLY A 233 39.46 -12.34 3.57
C GLY A 233 38.78 -12.83 4.86
N LEU A 234 38.28 -11.92 5.71
CA LEU A 234 37.62 -12.25 6.97
C LEU A 234 36.15 -12.67 6.78
N VAL A 235 35.59 -12.42 5.60
CA VAL A 235 34.19 -12.68 5.23
C VAL A 235 34.14 -13.16 3.79
N ASP A 236 33.23 -14.07 3.46
CA ASP A 236 33.06 -14.51 2.07
C ASP A 236 32.43 -13.39 1.23
N SER A 237 32.78 -13.35 -0.05
CA SER A 237 32.18 -12.53 -1.11
C SER A 237 30.66 -12.59 -1.15
N LYS A 238 30.07 -13.71 -0.72
CA LYS A 238 28.64 -13.85 -0.49
C LYS A 238 28.24 -12.97 0.70
N ASP A 239 28.77 -13.17 1.89
CA ASP A 239 28.41 -12.42 3.11
C ASP A 239 28.53 -10.87 2.99
N PHE A 240 29.41 -10.38 2.11
CA PHE A 240 29.55 -8.95 1.75
C PHE A 240 28.22 -8.28 1.34
N ILE A 241 27.34 -9.02 0.66
CA ILE A 241 26.01 -8.53 0.22
C ILE A 241 24.96 -8.64 1.36
N TYR A 242 25.22 -9.39 2.43
CA TYR A 242 24.21 -10.03 3.30
C TYR A 242 24.01 -9.32 4.65
N THR A 243 24.70 -8.21 4.88
CA THR A 243 24.91 -7.57 6.20
C THR A 243 23.76 -6.76 6.77
N LYS A 244 22.50 -7.04 6.39
CA LYS A 244 21.32 -6.33 6.94
C LYS A 244 20.35 -7.22 7.71
N LEU A 245 20.57 -8.53 7.76
CA LEU A 245 19.72 -9.49 8.46
C LEU A 245 20.59 -10.42 9.31
N ASN A 246 20.37 -10.46 10.63
CA ASN A 246 21.09 -11.39 11.49
C ASN A 246 20.55 -12.82 11.30
N LYS A 247 21.35 -13.83 11.68
CA LYS A 247 21.07 -15.25 11.44
C LYS A 247 19.75 -15.72 12.08
N GLU A 248 19.40 -15.19 13.24
CA GLU A 248 18.13 -15.49 13.94
C GLU A 248 16.90 -15.03 13.15
N LYS A 249 16.92 -13.79 12.63
CA LYS A 249 15.83 -13.28 11.79
C LYS A 249 15.72 -14.04 10.47
N GLU A 250 16.86 -14.46 9.91
CA GLU A 250 16.87 -15.27 8.69
C GLU A 250 16.25 -16.66 8.90
N LEU A 251 16.60 -17.35 9.99
CA LEU A 251 15.97 -18.61 10.38
C LEU A 251 14.46 -18.46 10.59
N PHE A 252 14.03 -17.41 11.30
CA PHE A 252 12.61 -17.13 11.49
C PHE A 252 11.88 -16.94 10.15
N ILE A 253 12.50 -16.25 9.17
CA ILE A 253 11.93 -16.10 7.83
C ILE A 253 11.83 -17.45 7.13
N ILE A 254 12.85 -18.29 7.20
CA ILE A 254 12.85 -19.61 6.55
C ILE A 254 11.71 -20.48 7.09
N GLU A 255 11.55 -20.53 8.41
CA GLU A 255 10.56 -21.34 9.10
C GLU A 255 9.12 -20.88 8.85
N ASN A 256 8.90 -19.57 8.68
CA ASN A 256 7.56 -18.98 8.61
C ASN A 256 7.17 -18.47 7.20
N ALA A 257 8.07 -18.56 6.22
CA ALA A 257 7.82 -18.05 4.87
C ALA A 257 6.74 -18.81 4.09
N SER A 258 6.35 -20.02 4.51
CA SER A 258 5.27 -20.79 3.88
C SER A 258 3.88 -20.38 4.37
N THR A 259 3.78 -19.83 5.59
CA THR A 259 2.50 -19.54 6.27
C THR A 259 2.23 -18.04 6.43
N MET A 260 3.25 -17.19 6.39
CA MET A 260 3.15 -15.75 6.57
C MET A 260 3.54 -14.98 5.32
N THR A 261 2.92 -13.84 5.06
CA THR A 261 3.29 -12.91 3.97
C THR A 261 4.63 -12.22 4.24
N ASP A 262 5.28 -11.70 3.18
CA ASP A 262 6.54 -10.94 3.36
C ASP A 262 6.31 -9.67 4.22
N LEU A 263 5.10 -9.09 4.17
CA LEU A 263 4.68 -7.96 5.00
C LEU A 263 4.54 -8.33 6.50
N GLU A 264 3.88 -9.45 6.81
CA GLU A 264 3.70 -9.90 8.19
C GLU A 264 5.04 -10.26 8.84
N LEU A 265 5.91 -10.95 8.10
CA LEU A 265 7.28 -11.24 8.55
C LEU A 265 8.10 -9.96 8.77
N ALA A 266 7.95 -8.98 7.88
CA ALA A 266 8.63 -7.68 8.00
C ALA A 266 8.19 -6.92 9.26
N GLN A 267 6.89 -6.95 9.56
CA GLN A 267 6.32 -6.34 10.76
C GLN A 267 6.79 -7.03 12.04
N LEU A 268 6.76 -8.37 12.09
CA LEU A 268 7.20 -9.14 13.27
C LEU A 268 8.69 -8.96 13.57
N LEU A 269 9.53 -8.96 12.54
CA LEU A 269 10.98 -8.89 12.69
C LEU A 269 11.52 -7.45 12.73
N ASN A 270 10.63 -6.47 12.57
CA ASN A 270 10.94 -5.05 12.42
C ASN A 270 12.05 -4.80 11.39
N ILE A 271 11.84 -5.32 10.18
CA ILE A 271 12.74 -5.17 9.01
C ILE A 271 11.93 -4.76 7.79
N SER A 272 12.60 -4.37 6.70
CA SER A 272 11.91 -4.08 5.44
C SER A 272 11.38 -5.34 4.77
N GLU A 273 10.20 -5.27 4.16
CA GLU A 273 9.61 -6.33 3.31
C GLU A 273 10.57 -6.81 2.21
N LYS A 274 11.36 -5.90 1.63
CA LYS A 274 12.43 -6.24 0.67
C LYS A 274 13.49 -7.17 1.28
N GLY A 275 13.88 -6.94 2.54
CA GLY A 275 14.86 -7.78 3.24
C GLY A 275 14.34 -9.19 3.51
N VAL A 276 13.06 -9.33 3.84
CA VAL A 276 12.37 -10.63 3.95
C VAL A 276 12.39 -11.35 2.59
N ALA A 277 11.99 -10.66 1.52
CA ALA A 277 11.92 -11.23 0.19
C ALA A 277 13.30 -11.71 -0.32
N GLU A 278 14.36 -10.95 -0.05
CA GLU A 278 15.73 -11.32 -0.42
C GLU A 278 16.25 -12.53 0.36
N ALA A 279 16.04 -12.57 1.69
CA ALA A 279 16.42 -13.71 2.53
C ALA A 279 15.71 -14.99 2.09
N ARG A 280 14.41 -14.88 1.83
CA ARG A 280 13.57 -15.98 1.36
C ARG A 280 14.07 -16.53 0.01
N LYS A 281 14.27 -15.66 -0.99
CA LYS A 281 14.77 -16.05 -2.33
C LYS A 281 16.15 -16.70 -2.27
N ARG A 282 17.06 -16.20 -1.41
CA ARG A 282 18.40 -16.78 -1.22
C ARG A 282 18.35 -18.20 -0.67
N ASN A 283 17.40 -18.49 0.22
CA ASN A 283 17.20 -19.82 0.78
C ASN A 283 16.31 -20.72 -0.10
N GLY A 284 16.16 -20.39 -1.39
CA GLY A 284 15.40 -21.19 -2.35
C GLY A 284 13.89 -21.14 -2.14
N ILE A 285 13.39 -20.26 -1.28
CA ILE A 285 11.97 -20.10 -1.02
C ILE A 285 11.47 -19.01 -1.98
N PHE A 286 10.65 -19.36 -2.97
CA PHE A 286 10.11 -18.43 -3.94
C PHE A 286 8.59 -18.29 -3.76
N LYS A 287 8.14 -17.26 -3.02
CA LYS A 287 6.77 -16.78 -3.11
C LYS A 287 6.56 -16.25 -4.52
N HIS A 288 5.47 -16.70 -5.13
CA HIS A 288 5.05 -16.25 -6.45
C HIS A 288 4.60 -14.79 -6.34
N GLY A 289 5.57 -13.87 -6.44
CA GLY A 289 5.36 -12.43 -6.38
C GLY A 289 4.94 -11.92 -7.75
N GLY A 290 3.82 -11.18 -7.78
CA GLY A 290 3.22 -10.64 -8.99
C GLY A 290 4.20 -9.93 -9.92
N LEU A 291 4.01 -10.24 -11.21
CA LEU A 291 4.47 -9.58 -12.46
C LEU A 291 4.88 -10.57 -13.55
N HIS A 292 4.70 -11.87 -13.31
CA HIS A 292 4.07 -12.73 -14.32
C HIS A 292 2.58 -12.81 -13.99
N ARG A 293 1.70 -12.95 -14.99
CA ARG A 293 0.44 -13.70 -14.81
C ARG A 293 0.82 -15.16 -14.53
N ALA A 294 1.51 -15.41 -13.42
CA ALA A 294 1.66 -16.76 -12.94
C ALA A 294 0.23 -17.16 -12.58
N GLU A 295 -0.28 -18.19 -13.26
CA GLU A 295 -1.56 -18.82 -12.95
C GLU A 295 -1.60 -18.99 -11.43
N SER A 296 -2.63 -18.46 -10.78
CA SER A 296 -2.76 -18.65 -9.32
C SER A 296 -2.79 -20.16 -9.03
N ASN A 297 -2.28 -20.61 -7.88
CA ASN A 297 -2.37 -22.04 -7.51
C ASN A 297 -3.81 -22.61 -7.63
N LEU A 298 -4.80 -21.73 -7.54
CA LEU A 298 -6.23 -22.01 -7.76
C LEU A 298 -6.56 -22.24 -9.25
N GLN A 299 -6.06 -21.38 -10.14
CA GLN A 299 -6.17 -21.57 -11.59
C GLN A 299 -5.43 -22.84 -12.04
N CYS A 300 -4.28 -23.18 -11.44
CA CYS A 300 -3.59 -24.45 -11.68
C CYS A 300 -4.46 -25.66 -11.30
N THR A 301 -5.11 -25.62 -10.13
CA THR A 301 -6.04 -26.69 -9.71
C THR A 301 -7.16 -26.92 -10.73
N VAL A 302 -7.78 -25.83 -11.23
CA VAL A 302 -8.85 -25.92 -12.24
C VAL A 302 -8.29 -26.38 -13.59
N LYS A 303 -7.12 -25.88 -13.99
CA LYS A 303 -6.40 -26.29 -15.20
C LYS A 303 -6.09 -27.78 -15.20
N ASP A 304 -5.52 -28.29 -14.11
CA ASP A 304 -5.18 -29.71 -13.97
C ASP A 304 -6.42 -30.59 -14.07
N LEU A 305 -7.55 -30.15 -13.50
CA LEU A 305 -8.84 -30.82 -13.67
C LEU A 305 -9.28 -30.84 -15.14
N LEU A 306 -9.25 -29.69 -15.83
CA LEU A 306 -9.68 -29.58 -17.23
C LEU A 306 -8.81 -30.45 -18.15
N VAL A 307 -7.49 -30.46 -17.93
CA VAL A 307 -6.52 -31.28 -18.67
C VAL A 307 -6.73 -32.76 -18.38
N LYS A 308 -6.87 -33.15 -17.10
CA LYS A 308 -7.09 -34.55 -16.68
C LYS A 308 -8.35 -35.14 -17.29
N GLU A 309 -9.44 -34.38 -17.30
CA GLU A 309 -10.74 -34.80 -17.84
C GLU A 309 -10.84 -34.57 -19.37
N LYS A 310 -9.76 -34.08 -20.01
CA LYS A 310 -9.64 -33.85 -21.46
C LYS A 310 -10.66 -32.86 -22.05
N TYR A 311 -10.98 -31.81 -21.31
CA TYR A 311 -11.76 -30.70 -21.83
C TYR A 311 -10.84 -29.71 -22.59
N ASP A 312 -11.27 -29.30 -23.78
CA ASP A 312 -10.55 -28.44 -24.73
C ASP A 312 -10.74 -26.94 -24.43
N PHE A 313 -10.39 -26.50 -23.23
CA PHE A 313 -10.40 -25.08 -22.89
C PHE A 313 -9.10 -24.38 -23.31
N VAL A 314 -9.23 -23.14 -23.78
CA VAL A 314 -8.12 -22.23 -24.04
C VAL A 314 -7.97 -21.27 -22.86
N TYR A 315 -6.74 -21.07 -22.42
CA TYR A 315 -6.38 -20.30 -21.23
C TYR A 315 -6.06 -18.86 -21.62
N ASN A 316 -6.59 -17.88 -20.87
CA ASN A 316 -6.26 -16.46 -21.03
C ASN A 316 -6.37 -15.94 -22.48
N GLN A 317 -7.29 -16.51 -23.28
CA GLN A 317 -7.52 -16.08 -24.66
C GLN A 317 -8.36 -14.80 -24.68
N PRO A 318 -7.91 -13.71 -25.35
CA PRO A 318 -8.72 -12.51 -25.49
C PRO A 318 -10.09 -12.79 -26.13
N PHE A 319 -11.15 -12.29 -25.52
CA PHE A 319 -12.53 -12.35 -26.01
C PHE A 319 -13.19 -10.98 -25.89
N GLY A 320 -13.22 -10.24 -27.01
CA GLY A 320 -13.57 -8.83 -27.02
C GLY A 320 -12.51 -8.00 -26.29
N GLU A 321 -12.95 -7.12 -25.39
CA GLU A 321 -12.05 -6.31 -24.53
C GLU A 321 -11.61 -7.05 -23.25
N PHE A 322 -12.12 -8.27 -23.04
CA PHE A 322 -11.87 -9.04 -21.82
C PHE A 322 -10.96 -10.23 -22.07
N ILE A 323 -10.34 -10.71 -21.00
CA ILE A 323 -9.53 -11.92 -21.00
C ILE A 323 -10.15 -12.82 -19.90
N PRO A 324 -10.94 -13.82 -20.27
CA PRO A 324 -11.41 -14.84 -19.35
C PRO A 324 -10.27 -15.79 -18.96
N ASP A 325 -10.35 -16.39 -17.77
CA ASP A 325 -9.34 -17.35 -17.32
C ASP A 325 -9.34 -18.61 -18.21
N PHE A 326 -10.53 -19.16 -18.49
CA PHE A 326 -10.71 -20.30 -19.39
C PHE A 326 -11.91 -20.07 -20.30
N ILE A 327 -11.75 -20.35 -21.59
CA ILE A 327 -12.83 -20.25 -22.57
C ILE A 327 -12.84 -21.45 -23.52
N ASN A 328 -14.04 -21.92 -23.86
CA ASN A 328 -14.28 -22.86 -24.94
C ASN A 328 -15.33 -22.26 -25.88
N HIS A 329 -14.89 -21.92 -27.09
CA HIS A 329 -15.75 -21.27 -28.08
C HIS A 329 -16.78 -22.23 -28.70
N ASP A 330 -16.42 -23.50 -28.87
CA ASP A 330 -17.27 -24.51 -29.53
C ASP A 330 -18.51 -24.86 -28.68
N LYS A 331 -18.30 -25.07 -27.38
CA LYS A 331 -19.36 -25.33 -26.40
C LYS A 331 -20.00 -24.05 -25.85
N LYS A 332 -19.38 -22.90 -26.14
CA LYS A 332 -19.73 -21.56 -25.62
C LYS A 332 -19.79 -21.54 -24.09
N VAL A 333 -18.65 -21.80 -23.45
CA VAL A 333 -18.51 -21.76 -21.99
C VAL A 333 -17.30 -20.94 -21.60
N VAL A 334 -17.46 -20.11 -20.57
CA VAL A 334 -16.41 -19.35 -19.90
C VAL A 334 -16.34 -19.76 -18.44
N ILE A 335 -15.14 -19.95 -17.92
CA ILE A 335 -14.86 -20.14 -16.50
C ILE A 335 -13.97 -18.99 -16.03
N GLU A 336 -14.36 -18.33 -14.95
CA GLU A 336 -13.58 -17.30 -14.24
C GLU A 336 -13.27 -17.81 -12.82
N VAL A 337 -12.01 -17.71 -12.40
CA VAL A 337 -11.53 -18.09 -11.06
C VAL A 337 -11.21 -16.81 -10.29
N ASN A 338 -12.17 -16.40 -9.47
CA ASN A 338 -12.16 -15.11 -8.80
C ASN A 338 -11.51 -15.20 -7.40
N GLY A 339 -10.47 -14.39 -7.16
CA GLY A 339 -9.96 -14.11 -5.82
C GLY A 339 -10.96 -13.34 -4.96
N ASP A 340 -11.13 -13.72 -3.70
CA ASP A 340 -12.26 -13.23 -2.89
C ASP A 340 -12.17 -11.74 -2.60
N TYR A 341 -10.95 -11.25 -2.32
CA TYR A 341 -10.71 -9.85 -2.04
C TYR A 341 -10.93 -8.98 -3.29
N TRP A 342 -10.32 -9.30 -4.42
CA TRP A 342 -10.36 -8.43 -5.61
C TRP A 342 -11.76 -8.33 -6.20
N HIS A 343 -12.44 -9.47 -6.34
CA HIS A 343 -13.76 -9.56 -6.96
C HIS A 343 -14.90 -9.38 -5.94
N CYS A 344 -14.57 -9.09 -4.68
CA CYS A 344 -15.53 -8.82 -3.60
C CYS A 344 -16.55 -9.97 -3.44
N ASN A 345 -16.07 -11.17 -3.09
CA ASN A 345 -16.91 -12.36 -2.90
C ASN A 345 -18.14 -12.03 -2.04
N PRO A 346 -19.38 -12.21 -2.56
CA PRO A 346 -20.61 -11.87 -1.85
C PRO A 346 -20.81 -12.60 -0.51
N THR A 347 -20.21 -13.77 -0.33
CA THR A 347 -20.32 -14.52 0.94
C THR A 347 -19.37 -14.00 2.01
N VAL A 348 -18.24 -13.40 1.59
CA VAL A 348 -17.20 -12.87 2.49
C VAL A 348 -17.40 -11.36 2.75
N TYR A 349 -17.81 -10.60 1.75
CA TYR A 349 -17.91 -9.14 1.79
C TYR A 349 -19.35 -8.66 1.59
N LYS A 350 -19.96 -8.11 2.64
CA LYS A 350 -21.31 -7.51 2.55
C LYS A 350 -21.34 -6.20 1.75
N LYS A 351 -20.21 -5.47 1.72
CA LYS A 351 -20.02 -4.20 0.99
C LYS A 351 -18.55 -4.09 0.56
N PRO A 352 -18.26 -3.37 -0.54
CA PRO A 352 -16.88 -3.08 -0.93
C PRO A 352 -16.16 -2.29 0.18
N LYS A 353 -14.90 -2.65 0.44
CA LYS A 353 -14.00 -2.04 1.42
C LYS A 353 -13.28 -0.80 0.86
N ASP A 354 -13.00 -0.78 -0.44
CA ASP A 354 -12.22 0.27 -1.09
C ASP A 354 -12.55 0.44 -2.59
N ASP A 355 -11.98 1.49 -3.19
CA ASP A 355 -12.16 1.84 -4.60
C ASP A 355 -11.61 0.78 -5.58
N LYS A 356 -10.67 -0.08 -5.13
CA LYS A 356 -10.14 -1.15 -5.99
C LYS A 356 -11.19 -2.23 -6.16
N GLN A 357 -11.85 -2.65 -5.07
CA GLN A 357 -12.96 -3.60 -5.13
C GLN A 357 -14.11 -3.05 -5.97
N ILE A 358 -14.46 -1.77 -5.81
CA ILE A 358 -15.52 -1.13 -6.62
C ILE A 358 -15.22 -1.24 -8.11
N ARG A 359 -13.98 -0.94 -8.54
CA ARG A 359 -13.59 -1.04 -9.95
C ARG A 359 -13.64 -2.47 -10.50
N HIS A 360 -13.23 -3.46 -9.71
CA HIS A 360 -13.28 -4.86 -10.13
C HIS A 360 -14.72 -5.35 -10.23
N ILE A 361 -15.60 -5.02 -9.28
CA ILE A 361 -17.04 -5.33 -9.36
C ILE A 361 -17.67 -4.78 -10.63
N LEU A 362 -17.36 -3.54 -11.01
CA LEU A 362 -17.84 -2.94 -12.26
C LEU A 362 -17.32 -3.69 -13.48
N THR A 363 -16.05 -4.10 -13.46
CA THR A 363 -15.43 -4.88 -14.54
C THR A 363 -16.06 -6.27 -14.67
N ASP A 364 -16.28 -6.96 -13.55
CA ASP A 364 -16.93 -8.27 -13.49
C ASP A 364 -18.37 -8.21 -13.99
N HIS A 365 -19.09 -7.13 -13.67
CA HIS A 365 -20.43 -6.90 -14.20
C HIS A 365 -20.40 -6.74 -15.72
N SER A 366 -19.48 -5.95 -16.26
CA SER A 366 -19.30 -5.78 -17.70
C SER A 366 -18.94 -7.10 -18.40
N LYS A 367 -18.01 -7.88 -17.83
CA LYS A 367 -17.66 -9.23 -18.28
C LYS A 367 -18.90 -10.13 -18.32
N LYS A 368 -19.65 -10.21 -17.22
CA LYS A 368 -20.87 -11.02 -17.10
C LYS A 368 -21.91 -10.65 -18.14
N CYS A 369 -22.19 -9.37 -18.33
CA CYS A 369 -23.09 -8.90 -19.37
C CYS A 369 -22.60 -9.28 -20.77
N PHE A 370 -21.31 -9.11 -21.05
CA PHE A 370 -20.72 -9.42 -22.34
C PHE A 370 -20.78 -10.92 -22.67
N TYR A 371 -20.36 -11.80 -21.75
CA TYR A 371 -20.36 -13.25 -21.99
C TYR A 371 -21.79 -13.79 -22.18
N LEU A 372 -22.72 -13.41 -21.30
CA LEU A 372 -24.10 -13.88 -21.35
C LEU A 372 -24.84 -13.38 -22.60
N SER A 373 -24.63 -12.12 -23.00
CA SER A 373 -25.26 -11.57 -24.22
C SER A 373 -24.74 -12.21 -25.51
N ASN A 374 -23.50 -12.72 -25.50
CA ASN A 374 -22.93 -13.52 -26.59
C ASN A 374 -23.31 -15.02 -26.52
N GLY A 375 -24.16 -15.41 -25.58
CA GLY A 375 -24.69 -16.77 -25.44
C GLY A 375 -23.72 -17.77 -24.81
N TYR A 376 -22.69 -17.29 -24.10
CA TYR A 376 -21.79 -18.14 -23.33
C TYR A 376 -22.37 -18.44 -21.96
N LEU A 377 -22.27 -19.71 -21.54
CA LEU A 377 -22.45 -20.05 -20.13
C LEU A 377 -21.28 -19.50 -19.34
N LEU A 378 -21.55 -18.74 -18.27
CA LEU A 378 -20.53 -18.23 -17.37
C LEU A 378 -20.52 -19.05 -16.06
N ILE A 379 -19.37 -19.62 -15.72
CA ILE A 379 -19.12 -20.29 -14.45
C ILE A 379 -18.11 -19.45 -13.66
N ILE A 380 -18.43 -19.09 -12.43
CA ILE A 380 -17.55 -18.31 -11.54
C ILE A 380 -17.18 -19.19 -10.36
N LEU A 381 -15.89 -19.47 -10.21
CA LEU A 381 -15.32 -20.23 -9.11
C LEU A 381 -14.63 -19.28 -8.15
N TRP A 382 -15.08 -19.23 -6.90
CA TRP A 382 -14.51 -18.37 -5.88
C TRP A 382 -13.36 -19.05 -5.14
N GLU A 383 -12.32 -18.28 -4.84
CA GLU A 383 -11.14 -18.71 -4.06
C GLU A 383 -11.54 -19.39 -2.75
N TYR A 384 -12.46 -18.80 -1.98
CA TYR A 384 -12.94 -19.37 -0.73
C TYR A 384 -13.47 -20.80 -0.92
N ASP A 385 -14.28 -21.01 -1.97
CA ASP A 385 -14.91 -22.30 -2.22
C ASP A 385 -13.90 -23.34 -2.71
N LEU A 386 -12.93 -22.93 -3.53
CA LEU A 386 -11.86 -23.81 -4.01
C LEU A 386 -10.92 -24.25 -2.88
N ILE A 387 -10.68 -23.39 -1.89
CA ILE A 387 -9.83 -23.69 -0.72
C ILE A 387 -10.57 -24.55 0.29
N HIS A 388 -11.81 -24.20 0.64
CA HIS A 388 -12.51 -24.81 1.77
C HIS A 388 -13.49 -25.93 1.38
N ASN A 389 -13.90 -26.00 0.11
CA ASN A 389 -14.92 -26.94 -0.38
C ASN A 389 -14.50 -27.61 -1.70
N ASN A 390 -13.19 -27.84 -1.90
CA ASN A 390 -12.61 -28.27 -3.17
C ASN A 390 -13.33 -29.48 -3.80
N ASP A 391 -13.54 -30.55 -3.03
CA ASP A 391 -14.18 -31.78 -3.51
C ASP A 391 -15.59 -31.54 -4.07
N ILE A 392 -16.38 -30.70 -3.39
CA ILE A 392 -17.75 -30.36 -3.80
C ILE A 392 -17.70 -29.54 -5.09
N VAL A 393 -16.81 -28.54 -5.13
CA VAL A 393 -16.65 -27.63 -6.28
C VAL A 393 -16.20 -28.42 -7.51
N VAL A 394 -15.18 -29.25 -7.39
CA VAL A 394 -14.64 -30.09 -8.48
C VAL A 394 -15.71 -31.06 -8.98
N LYS A 395 -16.43 -31.76 -8.08
CA LYS A 395 -17.49 -32.69 -8.46
C LYS A 395 -18.62 -32.00 -9.22
N LYS A 396 -19.05 -30.81 -8.77
CA LYS A 396 -20.11 -30.04 -9.41
C LYS A 396 -19.66 -29.46 -10.75
N LEU A 397 -18.43 -28.94 -10.81
CA LEU A 397 -17.84 -28.46 -12.05
C LEU A 397 -17.75 -29.57 -13.09
N ASN A 398 -17.22 -30.75 -12.74
CA ASN A 398 -17.12 -31.86 -13.69
C ASN A 398 -18.51 -32.34 -14.15
N SER A 399 -19.49 -32.44 -13.24
CA SER A 399 -20.87 -32.78 -13.60
C SER A 399 -21.48 -31.77 -14.58
N LEU A 400 -21.24 -30.48 -14.37
CA LEU A 400 -21.72 -29.40 -15.23
C LEU A 400 -21.04 -29.41 -16.60
N LEU A 401 -19.72 -29.58 -16.64
CA LEU A 401 -18.97 -29.65 -17.90
C LEU A 401 -19.37 -30.89 -18.71
N ASN A 402 -19.54 -32.05 -18.07
CA ASN A 402 -20.10 -33.23 -18.75
C ASN A 402 -21.47 -32.93 -19.39
N ALA A 403 -22.36 -32.24 -18.68
CA ALA A 403 -23.66 -31.86 -19.22
C ALA A 403 -23.56 -30.87 -20.40
N VAL A 404 -22.64 -29.92 -20.33
CA VAL A 404 -22.33 -28.99 -21.42
C VAL A 404 -21.83 -29.74 -22.65
N PHE A 405 -20.85 -30.61 -22.47
CA PHE A 405 -20.15 -31.28 -23.57
C PHE A 405 -21.04 -32.31 -24.28
N ASN A 406 -21.93 -32.96 -23.52
CA ASN A 406 -22.96 -33.88 -24.01
C ASN A 406 -24.23 -33.16 -24.51
N GLY A 407 -24.29 -31.83 -24.47
CA GLY A 407 -25.40 -31.05 -25.02
C GLY A 407 -26.71 -31.11 -24.21
N THR A 408 -26.66 -31.51 -22.94
CA THR A 408 -27.85 -31.67 -22.08
C THR A 408 -28.18 -30.43 -21.25
N ILE A 409 -27.40 -29.36 -21.37
CA ILE A 409 -27.64 -28.10 -20.65
C ILE A 409 -28.81 -27.31 -21.26
N ASN A 410 -29.70 -26.79 -20.42
CA ASN A 410 -30.87 -26.03 -20.90
C ASN A 410 -30.56 -24.53 -21.12
N ASN A 411 -31.42 -23.85 -21.89
CA ASN A 411 -31.25 -22.42 -22.19
C ASN A 411 -31.32 -21.52 -20.96
N ASN A 412 -32.03 -21.93 -19.90
CA ASN A 412 -32.11 -21.15 -18.66
C ASN A 412 -30.78 -21.16 -17.89
N GLN A 413 -30.04 -22.27 -17.95
CA GLN A 413 -28.69 -22.36 -17.37
C GLN A 413 -27.71 -21.49 -18.15
N ARG A 414 -27.79 -21.48 -19.49
CA ARG A 414 -26.97 -20.59 -20.34
C ARG A 414 -27.26 -19.09 -20.13
N ALA A 415 -28.47 -18.75 -19.67
CA ALA A 415 -28.89 -17.36 -19.46
C ALA A 415 -28.43 -16.75 -18.11
N LYS A 416 -27.72 -17.50 -17.27
CA LYS A 416 -27.28 -17.04 -15.94
C LYS A 416 -25.83 -17.42 -15.68
N ALA A 417 -25.16 -16.62 -14.84
CA ALA A 417 -23.89 -17.02 -14.26
C ALA A 417 -24.12 -18.06 -13.16
N LEU A 418 -23.33 -19.12 -13.17
CA LEU A 418 -23.32 -20.18 -12.16
C LEU A 418 -22.14 -19.95 -11.24
N GLU A 419 -22.42 -19.62 -9.98
CA GLU A 419 -21.39 -19.21 -9.02
C GLU A 419 -21.20 -20.30 -7.96
N SER A 420 -19.94 -20.65 -7.68
CA SER A 420 -19.56 -21.82 -6.85
C SER A 420 -20.14 -21.80 -5.45
N TYR A 421 -20.36 -20.62 -4.86
CA TYR A 421 -20.91 -20.54 -3.50
C TYR A 421 -22.31 -21.13 -3.41
N ASN A 422 -23.09 -21.13 -4.51
CA ASN A 422 -24.43 -21.76 -4.53
C ASN A 422 -24.34 -23.29 -4.47
N TRP A 423 -23.18 -23.87 -4.73
CA TRP A 423 -22.96 -25.31 -4.68
C TRP A 423 -22.64 -25.79 -3.27
N CYS A 424 -22.08 -24.89 -2.45
CA CYS A 424 -21.63 -25.15 -1.09
C CYS A 424 -22.67 -24.76 -0.02
N GLN A 425 -23.77 -24.10 -0.40
CA GLN A 425 -24.81 -23.58 0.51
C GLN A 425 -25.84 -24.60 1.01
N TYR A 426 -25.70 -25.88 0.69
CA TYR A 426 -26.53 -26.95 1.27
C TYR A 426 -25.66 -27.82 2.18
N LYS A 427 -25.69 -27.51 3.48
CA LYS A 427 -25.44 -28.46 4.56
C LYS A 427 -26.75 -28.77 5.26
#